data_AF-A0A5J4PNF1-F1
#
_entry.id   AF-A0A5J4PNF1-F1
#
_cell.length_a   1.000
_cell.length_b   1.000
_cell.length_c   1.000
_cell.angle_alpha   90.00
_cell.angle_beta   90.00
_cell.angle_gamma   90.00
#
_symmetry.space_group_name_H-M   'P 1'
#
loop_
_entity.id
_entity.type
_entity.pdbx_description
1 polymer ?
#
loop_
_entity_poly.entity_id
_entity_poly.type
_entity_poly.pdbx_seq_one_letter_code
_entity_poly.pdbx_strand_id
1 'polypeptide(L)'
;VYYRIQPVDFYGKKSQASHTVSYTYLKNNNKRTTIGNLISPADWSLFVFEQKYGKEPVIVFGTPTNRNKTPQTHRIKNSSEESFEFKFDTWFYLKNPIFISRDTIAYIVLPAAGSYNFDGINAFGGKATDVTADWVQVHFETPFEKIPVVFASQITNKSDSTASVRIRNVTNNGFEVKLQYEGTGTPPSVGEELYYIALTPGKGLINGNVVEVGRTEEFAVGDFWGAEKIEFANTYNQPAFFGAMQTESDGIASALRIKNRGVSYTEVFKEKEMSKASKAPSKETVGWMVVEIAKE
;
A
#
# COMPACT_ATOMS: atom_id res chain seq x y z
N VAL A 1 -6.05 22.86 8.68
CA VAL A 1 -6.41 23.91 9.65
C VAL A 1 -5.12 24.50 10.23
N TYR A 2 -5.04 25.82 10.45
CA TYR A 2 -3.87 26.48 11.01
C TYR A 2 -4.07 26.67 12.51
N TYR A 3 -3.12 26.21 13.33
CA TYR A 3 -3.05 26.60 14.74
C TYR A 3 -1.62 27.04 15.08
N ARG A 4 -1.50 27.97 16.03
CA ARG A 4 -0.21 28.43 16.57
C ARG A 4 -0.08 27.93 17.99
N ILE A 5 1.02 27.25 18.29
CA ILE A 5 1.37 26.90 19.67
C ILE A 5 2.26 28.01 20.21
N GLN A 6 1.93 28.56 21.38
CA GLN A 6 2.72 29.60 22.04
C GLN A 6 3.19 29.09 23.39
N PRO A 7 4.44 28.58 23.51
CA PRO A 7 4.98 28.19 24.79
C PRO A 7 5.12 29.42 25.70
N VAL A 8 4.69 29.26 26.94
CA VAL A 8 4.87 30.25 28.01
C VAL A 8 5.89 29.66 28.98
N ASP A 9 7.01 30.37 29.20
CA ASP A 9 8.00 29.93 30.17
C ASP A 9 7.54 30.18 31.61
N PHE A 10 8.32 29.69 32.57
CA PHE A 10 8.05 29.84 34.01
C PHE A 10 7.89 31.30 34.45
N TYR A 11 8.45 32.27 33.72
CA TYR A 11 8.38 33.70 34.01
C TYR A 11 7.25 34.40 33.24
N GLY A 12 6.37 33.66 32.58
CA GLY A 12 5.27 34.22 31.79
C GLY A 12 5.69 34.78 30.44
N LYS A 13 6.95 34.58 30.01
CA LYS A 13 7.42 35.05 28.71
C LYS A 13 6.88 34.12 27.64
N LYS A 14 6.11 34.71 26.73
CA LYS A 14 5.59 34.03 25.56
C LYS A 14 6.68 33.97 24.49
N SER A 15 7.08 32.77 24.07
CA SER A 15 7.89 32.59 22.85
C SER A 15 6.97 32.28 21.68
N GLN A 16 7.25 32.79 20.49
CA GLN A 16 6.57 32.34 19.28
C GLN A 16 7.30 31.12 18.73
N ALA A 17 6.67 29.95 18.82
CA ALA A 17 7.11 28.77 18.09
C ALA A 17 6.05 28.49 17.02
N SER A 18 6.22 29.04 15.81
CA SER A 18 5.33 28.71 14.69
C SER A 18 5.73 27.36 14.11
N HIS A 19 5.24 26.27 14.69
CA HIS A 19 5.24 24.97 14.03
C HIS A 19 3.95 24.86 13.23
N THR A 20 4.07 24.61 11.92
CA THR A 20 2.91 24.32 11.07
C THR A 20 2.69 22.82 11.10
N VAL A 21 1.55 22.38 11.63
CA VAL A 21 1.09 21.00 11.46
C VAL A 21 0.05 21.00 10.35
N SER A 22 0.39 20.38 9.23
CA SER A 22 -0.54 20.16 8.12
C SER A 22 -1.09 18.75 8.20
N TYR A 23 -2.39 18.60 8.08
CA TYR A 23 -3.05 17.31 7.98
C TYR A 23 -4.07 17.32 6.83
N THR A 24 -4.33 16.15 6.27
CA THR A 24 -5.37 15.93 5.27
C THR A 24 -6.55 15.23 5.93
N TYR A 25 -7.76 15.68 5.64
CA TYR A 25 -8.98 15.07 6.15
C TYR A 25 -9.48 14.00 5.17
N LEU A 26 -9.82 12.82 5.69
CA LEU A 26 -10.35 11.70 4.92
C LEU A 26 -11.80 11.47 5.29
N LYS A 27 -12.70 11.79 4.37
CA LYS A 27 -14.11 11.43 4.47
C LYS A 27 -14.22 9.90 4.54
N ASN A 28 -14.91 9.40 5.57
CA ASN A 28 -15.04 7.96 5.78
C ASN A 28 -16.35 7.61 6.49
N ASN A 29 -16.71 6.34 6.42
CA ASN A 29 -17.76 5.75 7.26
C ASN A 29 -17.10 4.74 8.19
N ASN A 30 -17.19 4.97 9.50
CA ASN A 30 -16.48 4.14 10.47
C ASN A 30 -17.04 2.70 10.64
N LYS A 31 -18.11 2.36 9.93
CA LYS A 31 -18.74 1.03 9.91
C LYS A 31 -18.65 0.35 8.55
N ARG A 32 -18.12 1.01 7.51
CA ARG A 32 -18.03 0.48 6.15
C ARG A 32 -16.62 0.61 5.60
N THR A 33 -16.27 -0.26 4.66
CA THR A 33 -15.02 -0.15 3.92
C THR A 33 -14.94 1.22 3.26
N THR A 34 -13.81 1.91 3.45
CA THR A 34 -13.54 3.20 2.81
C THR A 34 -12.48 3.03 1.75
N ILE A 35 -12.68 3.63 0.58
CA ILE A 35 -11.75 3.58 -0.55
C ILE A 35 -11.55 4.99 -1.07
N GLY A 36 -10.31 5.34 -1.39
CA GLY A 36 -10.01 6.63 -1.98
C GLY A 36 -8.65 6.65 -2.68
N ASN A 37 -8.25 7.85 -3.10
CA ASN A 37 -6.92 8.12 -3.66
C ASN A 37 -6.25 9.22 -2.85
N LEU A 38 -4.95 9.05 -2.56
CA LEU A 38 -4.10 10.09 -2.02
C LEU A 38 -3.15 10.61 -3.09
N ILE A 39 -2.76 11.88 -2.97
CA ILE A 39 -1.68 12.48 -3.75
C ILE A 39 -0.42 12.48 -2.90
N SER A 40 0.72 12.13 -3.51
CA SER A 40 2.06 12.13 -2.90
C SER A 40 2.28 13.36 -2.04
N PRO A 41 2.44 13.24 -0.72
CA PRO A 41 2.91 14.36 0.08
C PRO A 41 4.39 14.65 -0.23
N ALA A 42 4.90 15.78 0.25
CA ALA A 42 6.30 16.15 0.10
C ALA A 42 7.20 15.38 1.10
N ASP A 43 6.64 14.98 2.23
CA ASP A 43 7.25 14.17 3.29
C ASP A 43 6.12 13.49 4.09
N TRP A 44 6.42 12.90 5.25
CA TRP A 44 5.43 12.44 6.22
C TRP A 44 4.30 13.45 6.41
N SER A 45 3.08 13.02 6.12
CA SER A 45 1.88 13.82 6.28
C SER A 45 0.84 13.06 7.07
N LEU A 46 0.18 13.75 8.00
CA LEU A 46 -0.89 13.21 8.81
C LEU A 46 -2.21 13.19 8.02
N PHE A 47 -2.88 12.05 8.04
CA PHE A 47 -4.22 11.86 7.48
C PHE A 47 -5.17 11.50 8.62
N VAL A 48 -6.25 12.27 8.76
CA VAL A 48 -7.22 12.13 9.86
C VAL A 48 -8.57 11.70 9.29
N PHE A 49 -9.16 10.66 9.87
CA PHE A 49 -10.50 10.19 9.51
C PHE A 49 -11.59 11.15 10.00
N GLU A 50 -12.61 11.36 9.18
CA GLU A 50 -13.79 12.14 9.56
C GLU A 50 -14.55 11.53 10.74
N GLN A 51 -14.73 10.21 10.68
CA GLN A 51 -15.35 9.40 11.70
C GLN A 51 -14.30 8.46 12.28
N LYS A 52 -14.02 8.60 13.57
CA LYS A 52 -13.18 7.66 14.32
C LYS A 52 -13.72 6.23 14.20
N TYR A 53 -12.82 5.27 13.96
CA TYR A 53 -13.14 3.84 13.97
C TYR A 53 -13.36 3.30 15.39
N GLY A 54 -14.22 2.30 15.53
CA GLY A 54 -14.47 1.66 16.84
C GLY A 54 -13.35 0.71 17.28
N LYS A 55 -12.49 0.30 16.35
CA LYS A 55 -11.33 -0.56 16.55
C LYS A 55 -10.23 -0.08 15.61
N GLU A 56 -9.01 -0.56 15.84
CA GLU A 56 -7.89 -0.36 14.92
C GLU A 56 -8.27 -0.80 13.49
N PRO A 57 -8.27 0.12 12.51
CA PRO A 57 -8.66 -0.20 11.14
C PRO A 57 -7.52 -0.92 10.39
N VAL A 58 -7.86 -1.71 9.37
CA VAL A 58 -6.87 -2.33 8.48
C VAL A 58 -6.71 -1.45 7.24
N ILE A 59 -5.53 -0.86 7.07
CA ILE A 59 -5.22 0.08 5.98
C ILE A 59 -4.24 -0.57 5.00
N VAL A 60 -4.63 -0.68 3.74
CA VAL A 60 -3.75 -1.17 2.66
C VAL A 60 -3.75 -0.17 1.51
N PHE A 61 -2.56 0.09 0.98
CA PHE A 61 -2.36 0.98 -0.15
C PHE A 61 -2.26 0.21 -1.46
N GLY A 62 -2.71 0.86 -2.53
CA GLY A 62 -2.69 0.33 -3.88
C GLY A 62 -1.38 0.58 -4.61
N THR A 63 -1.45 0.56 -5.94
CA THR A 63 -0.26 0.75 -6.77
C THR A 63 -0.08 2.24 -7.11
N PRO A 64 1.08 2.84 -6.80
CA PRO A 64 1.36 4.22 -7.16
C PRO A 64 1.40 4.44 -8.68
N THR A 65 1.02 5.62 -9.15
CA THR A 65 1.34 6.06 -10.52
C THR A 65 2.83 6.24 -10.75
N ASN A 66 3.27 6.28 -12.01
CA ASN A 66 4.64 6.63 -12.40
C ASN A 66 4.74 8.04 -13.02
N ARG A 67 4.13 9.06 -12.39
CA ARG A 67 4.32 10.48 -12.76
C ARG A 67 5.68 10.95 -12.27
N ASN A 68 6.06 10.56 -11.06
CA ASN A 68 7.44 10.70 -10.61
C ASN A 68 8.28 9.51 -11.07
N LYS A 69 9.39 9.78 -11.75
CA LYS A 69 10.29 8.76 -12.31
C LYS A 69 11.35 8.26 -11.31
N THR A 70 11.27 8.73 -10.07
CA THR A 70 12.16 8.32 -8.99
C THR A 70 11.71 6.97 -8.43
N PRO A 71 12.60 5.96 -8.38
CA PRO A 71 12.29 4.69 -7.74
C PRO A 71 11.87 4.87 -6.28
N GLN A 72 10.69 4.37 -5.94
CA GLN A 72 10.10 4.61 -4.62
C GLN A 72 9.16 3.48 -4.17
N THR A 73 8.95 3.41 -2.87
CA THR A 73 7.93 2.60 -2.21
C THR A 73 6.98 3.53 -1.45
N HIS A 74 6.09 2.97 -0.63
CA HIS A 74 5.25 3.75 0.26
C HIS A 74 5.33 3.20 1.68
N ARG A 75 5.12 4.07 2.67
CA ARG A 75 5.17 3.71 4.08
C ARG A 75 4.07 4.39 4.86
N ILE A 76 3.60 3.70 5.89
CA ILE A 76 2.63 4.19 6.86
C ILE A 76 3.29 4.13 8.24
N LYS A 77 2.93 5.05 9.14
CA LYS A 77 3.22 4.95 10.58
C LYS A 77 2.10 5.56 11.39
N ASN A 78 2.17 5.34 12.71
CA ASN A 78 1.28 5.98 13.68
C ASN A 78 -0.20 5.79 13.30
N SER A 79 -0.53 4.59 12.80
CA SER A 79 -1.90 4.18 12.50
C SER A 79 -2.67 4.02 13.82
N SER A 80 -3.85 4.60 13.87
CA SER A 80 -4.79 4.53 14.98
C SER A 80 -6.23 4.51 14.46
N GLU A 81 -7.20 4.49 15.37
CA GLU A 81 -8.62 4.62 15.03
C GLU A 81 -8.99 5.98 14.44
N GLU A 82 -8.11 6.99 14.56
CA GLU A 82 -8.38 8.37 14.20
C GLU A 82 -7.53 8.85 13.02
N SER A 83 -6.34 8.26 12.82
CA SER A 83 -5.39 8.78 11.84
C SER A 83 -4.33 7.77 11.43
N PHE A 84 -3.58 8.13 10.39
CA PHE A 84 -2.29 7.54 10.07
C PHE A 84 -1.38 8.60 9.46
N GLU A 85 -0.08 8.39 9.49
CA GLU A 85 0.88 9.16 8.69
C GLU A 85 1.32 8.35 7.48
N PHE A 86 1.44 9.01 6.33
CA PHE A 86 1.86 8.39 5.08
C PHE A 86 2.95 9.22 4.41
N LYS A 87 3.89 8.53 3.76
CA LYS A 87 4.76 9.10 2.74
C LYS A 87 5.03 8.10 1.63
N PHE A 88 5.40 8.62 0.47
CA PHE A 88 6.25 7.88 -0.44
C PHE A 88 7.68 7.91 0.08
N ASP A 89 8.37 6.77 -0.02
CA ASP A 89 9.73 6.64 0.48
C ASP A 89 10.68 6.23 -0.64
N THR A 90 11.81 6.91 -0.73
CA THR A 90 12.83 6.61 -1.74
C THR A 90 13.95 5.79 -1.13
N TRP A 91 14.51 4.89 -1.92
CA TRP A 91 15.69 4.12 -1.54
C TRP A 91 16.86 5.01 -1.09
N PHE A 92 17.68 4.53 -0.15
CA PHE A 92 18.73 5.32 0.48
C PHE A 92 19.78 5.83 -0.51
N TYR A 93 20.12 5.05 -1.54
CA TYR A 93 21.09 5.47 -2.56
C TYR A 93 20.69 6.78 -3.28
N LEU A 94 19.41 7.16 -3.26
CA LEU A 94 18.89 8.37 -3.89
C LEU A 94 19.02 9.64 -3.02
N LYS A 95 19.43 9.50 -1.75
CA LYS A 95 19.66 10.62 -0.81
C LYS A 95 18.45 11.57 -0.66
N ASN A 96 17.23 11.03 -0.66
CA ASN A 96 15.97 11.77 -0.48
C ASN A 96 15.74 12.89 -1.51
N PRO A 97 15.50 12.53 -2.79
CA PRO A 97 15.35 13.50 -3.88
C PRO A 97 14.03 14.28 -3.77
N ILE A 98 13.99 15.45 -4.40
CA ILE A 98 12.78 16.27 -4.48
C ILE A 98 11.84 15.74 -5.56
N PHE A 99 10.57 15.60 -5.22
CA PHE A 99 9.53 15.17 -6.14
C PHE A 99 8.96 16.33 -6.95
N ILE A 100 9.37 16.45 -8.22
CA ILE A 100 8.87 17.49 -9.13
C ILE A 100 7.44 17.19 -9.60
N SER A 101 7.10 15.92 -9.77
CA SER A 101 5.76 15.44 -10.12
C SER A 101 5.17 14.62 -8.97
N ARG A 102 3.90 14.84 -8.65
CA ARG A 102 3.21 14.13 -7.58
C ARG A 102 2.50 12.89 -8.12
N ASP A 103 2.76 11.74 -7.51
CA ASP A 103 2.02 10.51 -7.79
C ASP A 103 0.70 10.44 -7.05
N THR A 104 -0.21 9.60 -7.56
CA THR A 104 -1.41 9.19 -6.83
C THR A 104 -1.31 7.72 -6.44
N ILE A 105 -1.90 7.37 -5.30
CA ILE A 105 -2.00 5.98 -4.81
C ILE A 105 -3.39 5.74 -4.24
N ALA A 106 -3.98 4.60 -4.58
CA ALA A 106 -5.24 4.19 -3.97
C ALA A 106 -5.01 3.74 -2.52
N TYR A 107 -6.05 3.79 -1.70
CA TYR A 107 -6.05 3.16 -0.39
C TYR A 107 -7.41 2.52 -0.11
N ILE A 108 -7.40 1.46 0.68
CA ILE A 108 -8.58 0.81 1.22
C ILE A 108 -8.43 0.72 2.74
N VAL A 109 -9.51 1.02 3.46
CA VAL A 109 -9.60 0.92 4.92
C VAL A 109 -10.76 0.02 5.27
N LEU A 110 -10.47 -1.11 5.92
CA LEU A 110 -11.48 -1.94 6.55
C LEU A 110 -11.71 -1.44 7.98
N PRO A 111 -12.97 -1.35 8.47
CA PRO A 111 -13.27 -0.82 9.80
C PRO A 111 -12.58 -1.52 10.97
N ALA A 112 -12.21 -2.79 10.79
CA ALA A 112 -11.47 -3.61 11.74
C ALA A 112 -10.83 -4.82 11.04
N ALA A 113 -9.94 -5.53 11.72
CA ALA A 113 -9.55 -6.88 11.30
C ALA A 113 -10.74 -7.85 11.37
N GLY A 114 -10.76 -8.85 10.48
CA GLY A 114 -11.78 -9.89 10.40
C GLY A 114 -12.27 -10.18 8.99
N SER A 115 -13.35 -10.97 8.92
CA SER A 115 -13.96 -11.43 7.67
C SER A 115 -14.98 -10.44 7.11
N TYR A 116 -14.98 -10.30 5.79
CA TYR A 116 -15.88 -9.44 5.02
C TYR A 116 -16.43 -10.21 3.82
N ASN A 117 -17.65 -9.86 3.40
CA ASN A 117 -18.22 -10.31 2.14
C ASN A 117 -18.56 -9.06 1.30
N PHE A 118 -17.98 -8.98 0.12
CA PHE A 118 -18.19 -7.90 -0.84
C PHE A 118 -19.04 -8.41 -2.00
N ASP A 119 -20.24 -8.92 -1.69
CA ASP A 119 -21.23 -9.45 -2.63
C ASP A 119 -20.63 -10.41 -3.68
N GLY A 120 -20.03 -11.50 -3.20
CA GLY A 120 -19.42 -12.55 -4.04
C GLY A 120 -17.90 -12.64 -3.96
N ILE A 121 -17.25 -11.67 -3.31
CA ILE A 121 -15.84 -11.76 -2.93
C ILE A 121 -15.75 -11.93 -1.42
N ASN A 122 -15.20 -13.05 -0.97
CA ASN A 122 -14.83 -13.24 0.43
C ASN A 122 -13.49 -12.56 0.66
N ALA A 123 -13.40 -11.76 1.71
CA ALA A 123 -12.20 -11.04 2.09
C ALA A 123 -11.88 -11.21 3.58
N PHE A 124 -10.61 -11.13 3.91
CA PHE A 124 -10.13 -11.11 5.28
C PHE A 124 -9.10 -9.99 5.44
N GLY A 125 -9.31 -9.10 6.41
CA GLY A 125 -8.35 -8.09 6.82
C GLY A 125 -7.61 -8.52 8.07
N GLY A 126 -6.28 -8.46 8.06
CA GLY A 126 -5.47 -8.90 9.19
C GLY A 126 -4.20 -8.07 9.39
N LYS A 127 -3.43 -8.48 10.39
CA LYS A 127 -2.13 -7.91 10.75
C LYS A 127 -1.08 -9.02 10.82
N ALA A 128 0.07 -8.78 10.22
CA ALA A 128 1.28 -9.59 10.42
C ALA A 128 2.27 -8.80 11.29
N THR A 129 2.91 -9.48 12.22
CA THR A 129 3.84 -8.88 13.19
C THR A 129 5.22 -9.48 13.03
N ASP A 130 6.24 -8.72 13.44
CA ASP A 130 7.65 -9.15 13.43
C ASP A 130 8.15 -9.54 12.03
N VAL A 131 7.72 -8.81 11.01
CA VAL A 131 8.14 -9.03 9.62
C VAL A 131 9.49 -8.38 9.38
N THR A 132 10.50 -9.18 9.04
CA THR A 132 11.88 -8.75 8.79
C THR A 132 12.26 -8.95 7.31
N ALA A 133 13.55 -9.03 7.01
CA ALA A 133 14.06 -9.46 5.70
C ALA A 133 13.90 -10.97 5.44
N ASP A 134 13.60 -11.75 6.47
CA ASP A 134 13.31 -13.18 6.37
C ASP A 134 11.83 -13.44 6.08
N TRP A 135 11.55 -14.57 5.46
CA TRP A 135 10.18 -14.97 5.15
C TRP A 135 9.43 -15.37 6.41
N VAL A 136 8.31 -14.69 6.66
CA VAL A 136 7.37 -14.99 7.74
C VAL A 136 6.13 -15.64 7.15
N GLN A 137 5.77 -16.83 7.65
CA GLN A 137 4.54 -17.51 7.28
C GLN A 137 3.35 -16.88 8.04
N VAL A 138 2.36 -16.44 7.28
CA VAL A 138 1.06 -15.98 7.80
C VAL A 138 0.03 -17.06 7.51
N HIS A 139 -0.77 -17.41 8.52
CA HIS A 139 -1.86 -18.37 8.41
C HIS A 139 -3.21 -17.66 8.46
N PHE A 140 -4.14 -18.07 7.61
CA PHE A 140 -5.54 -17.65 7.73
C PHE A 140 -6.21 -18.48 8.82
N GLU A 141 -6.92 -17.82 9.74
CA GLU A 141 -7.69 -18.52 10.79
C GLU A 141 -8.73 -19.46 10.18
N THR A 142 -9.35 -19.04 9.08
CA THR A 142 -10.24 -19.85 8.26
C THR A 142 -9.69 -19.93 6.84
N PRO A 143 -9.39 -21.13 6.32
CA PRO A 143 -8.94 -21.28 4.94
C PRO A 143 -9.97 -20.76 3.93
N PHE A 144 -9.48 -20.18 2.83
CA PHE A 144 -10.32 -19.80 1.71
C PHE A 144 -10.66 -21.03 0.85
N GLU A 145 -11.82 -21.03 0.19
CA GLU A 145 -12.17 -22.08 -0.80
C GLU A 145 -11.36 -21.96 -2.10
N LYS A 146 -10.99 -20.73 -2.47
CA LYS A 146 -10.14 -20.42 -3.62
C LYS A 146 -8.90 -19.70 -3.14
N ILE A 147 -7.74 -19.95 -3.77
CA ILE A 147 -6.49 -19.26 -3.42
C ILE A 147 -6.73 -17.73 -3.52
N PRO A 148 -6.60 -16.97 -2.42
CA PRO A 148 -6.94 -15.54 -2.38
C PRO A 148 -5.80 -14.68 -2.92
N VAL A 149 -6.11 -13.51 -3.47
CA VAL A 149 -5.12 -12.48 -3.80
C VAL A 149 -4.81 -11.69 -2.53
N VAL A 150 -3.53 -11.50 -2.22
CA VAL A 150 -3.10 -10.81 -1.00
C VAL A 150 -2.45 -9.47 -1.33
N PHE A 151 -2.85 -8.43 -0.62
CA PHE A 151 -2.23 -7.11 -0.62
C PHE A 151 -1.78 -6.78 0.79
N ALA A 152 -0.63 -6.10 0.94
CA ALA A 152 -0.11 -5.75 2.26
C ALA A 152 0.65 -4.41 2.23
N SER A 153 0.61 -3.71 3.37
CA SER A 153 1.31 -2.44 3.58
C SER A 153 2.00 -2.44 4.95
N GLN A 154 3.24 -1.98 4.99
CA GLN A 154 3.99 -1.76 6.23
C GLN A 154 3.40 -0.57 7.01
N ILE A 155 3.17 -0.78 8.31
CA ILE A 155 2.44 0.18 9.19
C ILE A 155 3.28 0.69 10.36
N THR A 156 4.46 0.13 10.57
CA THR A 156 5.45 0.63 11.53
C THR A 156 6.76 0.93 10.82
N ASN A 157 7.56 1.82 11.40
CA ASN A 157 8.86 2.23 10.88
C ASN A 157 9.88 2.25 12.02
N LYS A 158 10.08 1.09 12.66
CA LYS A 158 11.08 0.89 13.70
C LYS A 158 12.51 0.99 13.15
N SER A 159 12.68 0.76 11.84
CA SER A 159 13.88 1.16 11.09
C SER A 159 13.56 2.30 10.12
N ASP A 160 14.51 3.21 9.91
CA ASP A 160 14.40 4.21 8.85
C ASP A 160 14.60 3.61 7.45
N SER A 161 15.00 2.34 7.34
CA SER A 161 15.30 1.71 6.06
C SER A 161 14.09 1.54 5.17
N THR A 162 14.19 2.03 3.94
CA THR A 162 13.17 1.84 2.91
C THR A 162 13.12 0.37 2.50
N ALA A 163 11.90 -0.18 2.51
CA ALA A 163 11.61 -1.52 2.06
C ALA A 163 10.41 -1.54 1.11
N SER A 164 10.35 -2.62 0.36
CA SER A 164 9.17 -3.05 -0.39
C SER A 164 8.59 -4.30 0.27
N VAL A 165 7.27 -4.42 0.34
CA VAL A 165 6.62 -5.64 0.84
C VAL A 165 6.64 -6.70 -0.26
N ARG A 166 7.09 -7.92 0.06
CA ARG A 166 7.07 -9.07 -0.86
C ARG A 166 6.18 -10.16 -0.30
N ILE A 167 5.38 -10.75 -1.18
CA ILE A 167 4.47 -11.86 -0.89
C ILE A 167 4.83 -13.02 -1.81
N ARG A 168 4.79 -14.25 -1.29
CA ARG A 168 4.88 -15.47 -2.09
C ARG A 168 4.10 -16.62 -1.44
N ASN A 169 4.07 -17.77 -2.12
CA ASN A 169 3.50 -19.01 -1.59
C ASN A 169 2.07 -18.82 -1.07
N VAL A 170 1.27 -18.07 -1.83
CA VAL A 170 -0.13 -17.81 -1.48
C VAL A 170 -0.94 -19.07 -1.74
N THR A 171 -1.54 -19.62 -0.69
CA THR A 171 -2.38 -20.82 -0.71
C THR A 171 -3.74 -20.51 -0.09
N ASN A 172 -4.63 -21.49 -0.08
CA ASN A 172 -5.90 -21.42 0.65
C ASN A 172 -5.72 -21.20 2.17
N ASN A 173 -4.57 -21.60 2.74
CA ASN A 173 -4.32 -21.59 4.18
C ASN A 173 -3.48 -20.41 4.67
N GLY A 174 -2.87 -19.65 3.76
CA GLY A 174 -1.94 -18.59 4.15
C GLY A 174 -1.02 -18.15 3.02
N PHE A 175 -0.02 -17.34 3.38
CA PHE A 175 1.01 -16.82 2.49
C PHE A 175 2.29 -16.54 3.26
N GLU A 176 3.40 -16.34 2.55
CA GLU A 176 4.64 -15.86 3.14
C GLU A 176 4.83 -14.38 2.80
N VAL A 177 5.34 -13.61 3.75
CA VAL A 177 5.63 -12.18 3.59
C VAL A 177 7.01 -11.82 4.15
N LYS A 178 7.67 -10.84 3.53
CA LYS A 178 8.89 -10.20 4.05
C LYS A 178 8.99 -8.74 3.63
N LEU A 179 9.91 -8.02 4.25
CA LEU A 179 10.39 -6.72 3.80
C LEU A 179 11.66 -6.90 2.97
N GLN A 180 11.61 -6.47 1.72
CA GLN A 180 12.74 -6.50 0.80
C GLN A 180 13.39 -5.12 0.74
N TYR A 181 14.61 -5.03 1.25
CA TYR A 181 15.43 -3.83 1.32
C TYR A 181 16.32 -3.65 0.09
N GLU A 182 16.91 -2.47 -0.01
CA GLU A 182 17.95 -2.11 -0.99
C GLU A 182 19.06 -3.17 -1.09
N GLY A 183 19.57 -3.44 -2.30
CA GLY A 183 20.58 -4.48 -2.54
C GLY A 183 21.97 -4.18 -1.98
N THR A 184 22.18 -2.98 -1.44
CA THR A 184 23.39 -2.55 -0.73
C THR A 184 23.08 -2.27 0.73
N GLY A 185 24.05 -2.60 1.60
CA GLY A 185 23.88 -2.47 3.04
C GLY A 185 23.38 -3.77 3.68
N THR A 186 23.23 -3.72 5.01
CA THR A 186 22.73 -4.84 5.81
C THR A 186 21.28 -4.56 6.17
N PRO A 187 20.33 -5.47 5.86
CA PRO A 187 18.95 -5.34 6.29
C PRO A 187 18.84 -5.18 7.82
N PRO A 188 17.93 -4.34 8.32
CA PRO A 188 17.64 -4.25 9.74
C PRO A 188 17.16 -5.60 10.30
N SER A 189 17.52 -5.91 11.54
CA SER A 189 17.03 -7.07 12.28
C SER A 189 15.72 -6.82 13.03
N VAL A 190 15.26 -5.57 13.09
CA VAL A 190 14.02 -5.21 13.77
C VAL A 190 12.81 -5.56 12.90
N GLY A 191 11.86 -6.31 13.46
CA GLY A 191 10.63 -6.68 12.78
C GLY A 191 9.58 -5.57 12.79
N GLU A 192 8.96 -5.33 11.65
CA GLU A 192 7.88 -4.36 11.46
C GLU A 192 6.51 -5.05 11.50
N GLU A 193 5.46 -4.26 11.61
CA GLU A 193 4.08 -4.71 11.47
C GLU A 193 3.55 -4.32 10.09
N LEU A 194 2.72 -5.20 9.52
CA LEU A 194 2.05 -5.00 8.24
C LEU A 194 0.55 -5.24 8.42
N TYR A 195 -0.27 -4.41 7.80
CA TYR A 195 -1.65 -4.82 7.50
C TYR A 195 -1.69 -5.60 6.20
N TYR A 196 -2.63 -6.54 6.09
CA TYR A 196 -2.91 -7.24 4.85
C TYR A 196 -4.40 -7.42 4.63
N ILE A 197 -4.79 -7.55 3.36
CA ILE A 197 -6.12 -7.98 2.94
C ILE A 197 -5.96 -9.12 1.94
N ALA A 198 -6.63 -10.22 2.21
CA ALA A 198 -6.74 -11.37 1.30
C ALA A 198 -8.16 -11.41 0.72
N LEU A 199 -8.31 -11.52 -0.60
CA LEU A 199 -9.61 -11.54 -1.29
C LEU A 199 -9.70 -12.70 -2.28
N THR A 200 -10.83 -13.40 -2.35
CA THR A 200 -11.05 -14.39 -3.41
C THR A 200 -11.13 -13.71 -4.79
N PRO A 201 -10.49 -14.26 -5.84
CA PRO A 201 -10.67 -13.76 -7.20
C PRO A 201 -12.13 -13.83 -7.64
N GLY A 202 -12.60 -12.80 -8.34
CA GLY A 202 -13.98 -12.71 -8.79
C GLY A 202 -14.44 -11.26 -8.99
N LYS A 203 -15.77 -11.11 -9.07
CA LYS A 203 -16.45 -9.81 -9.17
C LYS A 203 -17.42 -9.70 -7.99
N GLY A 204 -17.60 -8.49 -7.49
CA GLY A 204 -18.52 -8.22 -6.40
C GLY A 204 -18.79 -6.73 -6.23
N LEU A 205 -19.28 -6.35 -5.06
CA LEU A 205 -19.62 -4.97 -4.72
C LEU A 205 -19.04 -4.56 -3.35
N ILE A 206 -18.39 -3.40 -3.29
CA ILE A 206 -18.01 -2.74 -2.05
C ILE A 206 -18.87 -1.49 -1.90
N ASN A 207 -19.79 -1.50 -0.93
CA ASN A 207 -20.79 -0.43 -0.73
C ASN A 207 -21.60 -0.12 -2.00
N GLY A 208 -21.92 -1.14 -2.80
CA GLY A 208 -22.62 -0.98 -4.08
C GLY A 208 -21.73 -0.57 -5.27
N ASN A 209 -20.43 -0.35 -5.06
CA ASN A 209 -19.48 -0.06 -6.14
C ASN A 209 -18.85 -1.34 -6.65
N VAL A 210 -18.75 -1.48 -7.98
CA VAL A 210 -18.15 -2.66 -8.62
C VAL A 210 -16.71 -2.83 -8.18
N VAL A 211 -16.35 -4.05 -7.81
CA VAL A 211 -14.98 -4.50 -7.55
C VAL A 211 -14.67 -5.74 -8.39
N GLU A 212 -13.46 -5.79 -8.93
CA GLU A 212 -12.90 -6.96 -9.61
C GLU A 212 -11.57 -7.32 -8.95
N VAL A 213 -11.35 -8.61 -8.71
CA VAL A 213 -10.12 -9.16 -8.13
C VAL A 213 -9.62 -10.28 -9.03
N GLY A 214 -8.34 -10.24 -9.41
CA GLY A 214 -7.75 -11.21 -10.31
C GLY A 214 -6.25 -11.37 -10.15
N ARG A 215 -5.67 -12.21 -11.01
CA ARG A 215 -4.22 -12.34 -11.19
C ARG A 215 -3.89 -12.20 -12.66
N THR A 216 -2.68 -11.78 -12.95
CA THR A 216 -2.10 -11.94 -14.28
C THR A 216 -1.78 -13.40 -14.55
N GLU A 217 -1.44 -13.70 -15.81
CA GLU A 217 -0.72 -14.93 -16.14
C GLU A 217 0.58 -15.06 -15.33
N GLU A 218 1.07 -16.29 -15.24
CA GLU A 218 2.27 -16.60 -14.47
C GLU A 218 3.49 -15.87 -15.03
N PHE A 219 4.22 -15.15 -14.17
CA PHE A 219 5.41 -14.38 -14.55
C PHE A 219 5.18 -13.40 -15.72
N ALA A 220 4.02 -12.73 -15.75
CA ALA A 220 3.69 -11.79 -16.82
C ALA A 220 4.38 -10.41 -16.67
N VAL A 221 4.48 -9.90 -15.43
CA VAL A 221 4.83 -8.50 -15.17
C VAL A 221 6.33 -8.31 -15.01
N GLY A 222 6.96 -7.63 -15.97
CA GLY A 222 8.39 -7.29 -15.96
C GLY A 222 8.66 -5.84 -15.57
N ASP A 223 9.83 -5.34 -15.98
CA ASP A 223 10.23 -3.94 -15.81
C ASP A 223 9.39 -2.97 -16.69
N PHE A 224 9.81 -1.70 -16.77
CA PHE A 224 9.07 -0.68 -17.54
C PHE A 224 8.82 -1.06 -19.01
N TRP A 225 9.72 -1.83 -19.63
CA TRP A 225 9.61 -2.29 -21.01
C TRP A 225 8.85 -3.60 -21.11
N GLY A 226 8.84 -4.41 -20.04
CA GLY A 226 8.00 -5.59 -19.86
C GLY A 226 6.71 -5.33 -19.07
N ALA A 227 6.14 -4.12 -19.16
CA ALA A 227 4.89 -3.77 -18.47
C ALA A 227 3.72 -4.64 -18.97
N GLU A 228 2.86 -5.06 -18.04
CA GLU A 228 1.70 -5.91 -18.34
C GLU A 228 0.42 -5.08 -18.35
N LYS A 229 -0.42 -5.29 -19.37
CA LYS A 229 -1.73 -4.65 -19.49
C LYS A 229 -2.79 -5.54 -18.87
N ILE A 230 -3.36 -5.09 -17.76
CA ILE A 230 -4.47 -5.75 -17.07
C ILE A 230 -5.77 -5.13 -17.58
N GLU A 231 -6.54 -5.89 -18.35
CA GLU A 231 -7.88 -5.51 -18.80
C GLU A 231 -8.92 -5.82 -17.72
N PHE A 232 -9.80 -4.87 -17.47
CA PHE A 232 -10.94 -5.05 -16.58
C PHE A 232 -12.14 -5.54 -17.38
N ALA A 233 -13.02 -6.32 -16.75
CA ALA A 233 -14.25 -6.72 -17.42
C ALA A 233 -15.32 -5.61 -17.42
N ASN A 234 -15.17 -4.59 -16.57
CA ASN A 234 -16.02 -3.41 -16.52
C ASN A 234 -15.28 -2.11 -16.86
N THR A 235 -16.03 -1.02 -16.98
CA THR A 235 -15.49 0.34 -17.06
C THR A 235 -15.71 1.06 -15.74
N TYR A 236 -14.75 1.91 -15.38
CA TYR A 236 -14.67 2.64 -14.13
C TYR A 236 -14.45 4.12 -14.41
N ASN A 237 -15.19 5.00 -13.74
CA ASN A 237 -14.99 6.45 -13.88
C ASN A 237 -13.74 6.89 -13.11
N GLN A 238 -13.60 6.39 -11.89
CA GLN A 238 -12.45 6.64 -11.01
C GLN A 238 -11.91 5.32 -10.46
N PRO A 239 -11.15 4.55 -11.26
CA PRO A 239 -10.60 3.28 -10.81
C PRO A 239 -9.53 3.50 -9.72
N ALA A 240 -9.83 3.02 -8.51
CA ALA A 240 -8.82 2.73 -7.48
C ALA A 240 -8.21 1.37 -7.80
N PHE A 241 -6.91 1.36 -8.13
CA PHE A 241 -6.20 0.16 -8.53
C PHE A 241 -5.18 -0.26 -7.46
N PHE A 242 -5.20 -1.55 -7.14
CA PHE A 242 -4.31 -2.22 -6.21
C PHE A 242 -3.62 -3.36 -6.94
N GLY A 243 -2.32 -3.48 -6.74
CA GLY A 243 -1.48 -4.49 -7.37
C GLY A 243 -0.40 -4.92 -6.39
N ALA A 244 -0.18 -6.22 -6.27
CA ALA A 244 0.88 -6.81 -5.44
C ALA A 244 1.50 -8.02 -6.14
N MET A 245 2.84 -8.09 -6.15
CA MET A 245 3.56 -9.27 -6.61
C MET A 245 3.21 -10.45 -5.69
N GLN A 246 2.71 -11.55 -6.25
CA GLN A 246 2.32 -12.76 -5.53
C GLN A 246 3.41 -13.85 -5.56
N THR A 247 4.54 -13.53 -6.18
CA THR A 247 5.71 -14.40 -6.36
C THR A 247 7.00 -13.65 -6.00
N GLU A 248 8.09 -14.39 -5.87
CA GLU A 248 9.46 -13.85 -5.87
C GLU A 248 10.35 -14.69 -6.79
N SER A 249 10.81 -14.09 -7.90
CA SER A 249 11.61 -14.79 -8.91
C SER A 249 13.10 -14.40 -8.95
N ASP A 250 13.52 -13.34 -8.23
CA ASP A 250 14.89 -12.82 -8.32
C ASP A 250 15.49 -12.19 -7.06
N GLY A 251 14.71 -12.00 -5.99
CA GLY A 251 15.17 -11.34 -4.75
C GLY A 251 15.59 -9.88 -4.93
N ILE A 252 15.30 -9.25 -6.07
CA ILE A 252 15.64 -7.85 -6.32
C ILE A 252 14.54 -6.98 -5.69
N ALA A 253 14.93 -6.00 -4.86
CA ALA A 253 13.99 -5.04 -4.29
C ALA A 253 13.28 -4.28 -5.40
N SER A 254 11.96 -4.27 -5.34
CA SER A 254 11.14 -3.66 -6.38
C SER A 254 9.77 -3.31 -5.82
N ALA A 255 9.18 -2.24 -6.35
CA ALA A 255 7.79 -1.88 -6.13
C ALA A 255 7.02 -1.97 -7.44
N LEU A 256 5.72 -2.25 -7.37
CA LEU A 256 4.86 -2.10 -8.55
C LEU A 256 4.51 -0.63 -8.77
N ARG A 257 4.42 -0.24 -10.04
CA ARG A 257 4.06 1.11 -10.46
C ARG A 257 3.10 1.03 -11.64
N ILE A 258 2.16 1.98 -11.71
CA ILE A 258 1.25 2.13 -12.85
C ILE A 258 1.95 2.95 -13.93
N LYS A 259 2.14 2.33 -15.10
CA LYS A 259 2.63 2.99 -16.32
C LYS A 259 1.55 3.84 -16.95
N ASN A 260 0.38 3.25 -17.20
CA ASN A 260 -0.80 3.89 -17.77
C ASN A 260 -2.06 3.42 -17.06
N ARG A 261 -3.05 4.31 -16.93
CA ARG A 261 -4.36 3.99 -16.34
C ARG A 261 -5.47 4.47 -17.25
N GLY A 262 -6.32 3.56 -17.69
CA GLY A 262 -7.56 3.84 -18.39
C GLY A 262 -8.78 3.59 -17.50
N VAL A 263 -9.96 3.70 -18.11
CA VAL A 263 -11.24 3.39 -17.45
C VAL A 263 -11.55 1.89 -17.44
N SER A 264 -10.96 1.11 -18.34
CA SER A 264 -11.18 -0.34 -18.45
C SER A 264 -9.88 -1.15 -18.36
N TYR A 265 -8.76 -0.52 -18.02
CA TYR A 265 -7.47 -1.20 -17.93
C TYR A 265 -6.47 -0.42 -17.07
N THR A 266 -5.45 -1.13 -16.60
CA THR A 266 -4.22 -0.54 -16.05
C THR A 266 -3.02 -1.28 -16.61
N GLU A 267 -1.97 -0.54 -16.98
CA GLU A 267 -0.66 -1.12 -17.29
C GLU A 267 0.25 -0.98 -16.07
N VAL A 268 0.79 -2.10 -15.58
CA VAL A 268 1.66 -2.15 -14.40
C VAL A 268 3.05 -2.68 -14.76
N PHE A 269 4.06 -2.22 -14.03
CA PHE A 269 5.41 -2.73 -14.16
C PHE A 269 6.12 -2.80 -12.80
N LYS A 270 7.15 -3.65 -12.72
CA LYS A 270 8.05 -3.83 -11.59
C LYS A 270 9.17 -2.79 -11.66
N GLU A 271 9.10 -1.76 -10.83
CA GLU A 271 10.13 -0.74 -10.67
C GLU A 271 11.16 -1.22 -9.65
N LYS A 272 12.36 -1.50 -10.15
CA LYS A 272 13.48 -2.02 -9.39
C LYS A 272 14.28 -0.90 -8.70
N GLU A 273 14.83 -1.18 -7.52
CA GLU A 273 15.87 -0.35 -6.90
C GLU A 273 17.20 -0.44 -7.69
N MET A 274 17.97 0.66 -7.74
CA MET A 274 19.17 0.74 -8.60
C MET A 274 20.48 0.91 -7.82
N SER A 275 20.52 0.54 -6.54
CA SER A 275 21.73 0.74 -5.72
C SER A 275 22.87 -0.18 -6.13
N LYS A 276 22.54 -1.38 -6.61
CA LYS A 276 23.50 -2.38 -7.10
C LYS A 276 23.29 -2.63 -8.59
N ALA A 277 24.39 -2.55 -9.36
CA ALA A 277 24.41 -3.03 -10.73
C ALA A 277 23.96 -4.51 -10.76
N SER A 278 22.82 -4.75 -11.39
CA SER A 278 22.20 -6.06 -11.43
C SER A 278 21.37 -6.18 -12.71
N LYS A 279 21.14 -7.42 -13.15
CA LYS A 279 20.31 -7.72 -14.33
C LYS A 279 18.92 -7.11 -14.21
N ALA A 280 18.21 -7.03 -15.34
CA ALA A 280 16.78 -6.70 -15.33
C ALA A 280 16.04 -7.66 -14.37
N PRO A 281 15.07 -7.15 -13.58
CA PRO A 281 14.34 -8.01 -12.67
C PRO A 281 13.57 -9.08 -13.46
N SER A 282 13.59 -10.31 -12.95
CA SER A 282 12.70 -11.38 -13.40
C SER A 282 11.25 -10.93 -13.25
N LYS A 283 10.41 -11.41 -14.17
CA LYS A 283 8.98 -11.13 -14.16
C LYS A 283 8.30 -11.80 -12.97
N GLU A 284 7.14 -11.27 -12.58
CA GLU A 284 6.36 -11.73 -11.43
C GLU A 284 4.89 -11.93 -11.82
N THR A 285 4.20 -12.84 -11.13
CA THR A 285 2.75 -12.91 -11.16
C THR A 285 2.18 -11.82 -10.27
N VAL A 286 1.30 -10.98 -10.79
CA VAL A 286 0.68 -9.88 -10.03
C VAL A 286 -0.77 -10.19 -9.74
N GLY A 287 -1.13 -10.13 -8.47
CA GLY A 287 -2.51 -10.07 -8.02
C GLY A 287 -2.99 -8.63 -8.08
N TRP A 288 -4.21 -8.42 -8.56
CA TRP A 288 -4.77 -7.09 -8.77
C TRP A 288 -6.21 -7.00 -8.28
N MET A 289 -6.58 -5.80 -7.88
CA MET A 289 -7.94 -5.41 -7.56
C MET A 289 -8.21 -4.03 -8.14
N VAL A 290 -9.36 -3.85 -8.77
CA VAL A 290 -9.88 -2.54 -9.17
C VAL A 290 -11.27 -2.34 -8.60
N VAL A 291 -11.52 -1.14 -8.12
CA VAL A 291 -12.80 -0.74 -7.52
C VAL A 291 -13.12 0.70 -7.86
N GLU A 292 -14.40 0.99 -8.10
CA GLU A 292 -14.85 2.37 -8.33
C GLU A 292 -14.78 3.16 -7.02
N ILE A 293 -14.14 4.33 -7.05
CA ILE A 293 -14.27 5.31 -5.97
C ILE A 293 -15.64 5.97 -6.12
N ALA A 294 -16.49 5.83 -5.11
CA ALA A 294 -17.81 6.46 -5.10
C ALA A 294 -17.68 7.96 -5.40
N LYS A 295 -18.57 8.48 -6.26
CA LYS A 295 -18.72 9.93 -6.42
C LYS A 295 -19.25 10.48 -5.09
N GLU A 296 -18.55 11.47 -4.54
CA GLU A 296 -18.99 12.19 -3.33
C GLU A 296 -20.29 12.96 -3.55
#